data_AF-A0A0G4M801-F1
#
_entry.id   AF-A0A0G4M801-F1
#
_cell.length_a   1.000
_cell.length_b   1.000
_cell.length_c   1.000
_cell.angle_alpha   90.00
_cell.angle_beta   90.00
_cell.angle_gamma   90.00
#
_symmetry.space_group_name_H-M   'P 1'
#
loop_
_entity.id
_entity.type
_entity.pdbx_description
1 polymer ?
#
loop_
_entity_poly.entity_id
_entity_poly.type
_entity_poly.pdbx_seq_one_letter_code
_entity_poly.pdbx_strand_id
1 'polypeptide(L)'
;LFTGAEVPKTEEEQRLFGGEAGVAYDVNYHKAGDTVDNLNKEAYLLNTKSIANSVAKYALSFESLGPVDMNQRRWAADRAQFTKREGAHEHTHSGPCGG
;
A
#
# COMPACT_ATOMS: atom_id res chain seq x y z
N LEU A 1 6.42 4.18 1.68
CA LEU A 1 7.30 3.46 0.76
C LEU A 1 6.48 2.37 0.11
N PHE A 2 6.33 2.37 -1.21
CA PHE A 2 5.43 1.46 -1.94
C PHE A 2 5.95 1.28 -3.37
N THR A 3 5.84 0.06 -3.91
CA THR A 3 6.42 -0.32 -5.22
C THR A 3 5.40 -0.81 -6.24
N GLY A 4 4.10 -0.82 -5.90
CA GLY A 4 3.01 -1.19 -6.81
C GLY A 4 2.39 -2.57 -6.56
N ALA A 5 1.41 -2.90 -7.41
CA ALA A 5 0.63 -4.15 -7.42
C ALA A 5 0.10 -4.40 -8.87
N GLU A 6 -1.18 -4.75 -9.05
CA GLU A 6 -1.81 -5.05 -10.34
C GLU A 6 -2.00 -3.86 -11.30
N VAL A 7 -1.77 -2.64 -10.82
CA VAL A 7 -2.08 -1.41 -11.57
C VAL A 7 -1.11 -1.25 -12.75
N PRO A 8 -1.62 -1.00 -13.98
CA PRO A 8 -0.79 -0.71 -15.13
C PRO A 8 0.01 0.58 -14.95
N LYS A 9 1.30 0.51 -15.24
CA LYS A 9 2.20 1.67 -15.23
C LYS A 9 1.81 2.65 -16.34
N THR A 10 1.74 3.93 -16.02
CA THR A 10 1.55 5.00 -17.02
C THR A 10 2.84 5.30 -17.78
N GLU A 11 2.74 5.96 -18.93
CA GLU A 11 3.93 6.42 -19.67
C GLU A 11 4.80 7.39 -18.85
N GLU A 12 4.19 8.20 -17.98
CA GLU A 12 4.92 9.11 -17.11
C GLU A 12 5.73 8.34 -16.06
N GLU A 13 5.12 7.34 -15.42
CA GLU A 13 5.82 6.50 -14.46
C GLU A 13 6.89 5.63 -15.11
N GLN A 14 6.72 5.22 -16.37
CA GLN A 14 7.80 4.57 -17.12
C GLN A 14 8.98 5.52 -17.31
N ARG A 15 8.73 6.78 -17.66
CA ARG A 15 9.82 7.76 -17.82
C ARG A 15 10.56 8.02 -16.49
N LEU A 16 9.84 8.04 -15.37
CA LEU A 16 10.42 8.31 -14.06
C LEU A 16 11.11 7.09 -13.43
N PHE A 17 10.55 5.90 -13.61
CA PHE A 17 10.93 4.71 -12.84
C PHE A 17 11.36 3.52 -13.71
N GLY A 18 11.38 3.68 -15.03
CA GLY A 18 11.65 2.60 -15.99
C GLY A 18 10.52 1.57 -16.08
N GLY A 19 10.84 0.43 -16.70
CA GLY A 19 9.88 -0.64 -17.00
C GLY A 19 9.12 -0.39 -18.30
N GLU A 20 7.88 -0.88 -18.36
CA GLU A 20 7.04 -0.84 -19.56
C GLU A 20 5.67 -0.25 -19.22
N ALA A 21 5.25 0.78 -19.96
CA ALA A 21 3.92 1.37 -19.81
C ALA A 21 2.85 0.38 -20.29
N GLY A 22 1.70 0.41 -19.61
CA GLY A 22 0.60 -0.53 -19.85
C GLY A 22 0.80 -1.90 -19.19
N VAL A 23 2.02 -2.22 -18.72
CA VAL A 23 2.29 -3.42 -17.92
C VAL A 23 2.07 -3.11 -16.44
N ALA A 24 1.48 -4.06 -15.70
CA ALA A 24 1.29 -3.94 -14.26
C ALA A 24 2.63 -3.73 -13.53
N TYR A 25 2.62 -2.99 -12.41
CA TYR A 25 3.82 -2.82 -11.58
C TYR A 25 4.41 -4.15 -11.13
N ASP A 26 3.54 -5.10 -10.79
CA ASP A 26 3.88 -6.50 -10.62
C ASP A 26 2.94 -7.37 -11.47
N VAL A 27 3.51 -7.94 -12.53
CA VAL A 27 2.80 -8.84 -13.47
C VAL A 27 2.30 -10.12 -12.81
N ASN A 28 2.92 -10.53 -11.70
CA ASN A 28 2.59 -11.74 -10.96
C ASN A 28 1.88 -11.47 -9.64
N TYR A 29 1.41 -10.25 -9.36
CA TYR A 29 0.68 -9.95 -8.13
C TYR A 29 -0.48 -10.94 -7.89
N HIS A 30 -0.44 -11.65 -6.75
CA HIS A 30 -1.38 -12.73 -6.41
C HIS A 30 -1.49 -13.87 -7.44
N LYS A 31 -0.43 -14.13 -8.23
CA LYS A 31 -0.35 -15.23 -9.20
C LYS A 31 0.75 -16.21 -8.82
N ALA A 32 0.77 -17.37 -9.47
CA ALA A 32 1.74 -18.43 -9.19
C ALA A 32 3.21 -18.03 -9.43
N GLY A 33 3.45 -17.00 -10.24
CA GLY A 33 4.80 -16.46 -10.50
C GLY A 33 5.33 -15.51 -9.42
N ASP A 34 4.56 -15.22 -8.38
CA ASP A 34 4.98 -14.36 -7.26
C ASP A 34 6.02 -15.06 -6.39
N THR A 35 7.27 -14.99 -6.85
CA THR A 35 8.43 -15.65 -6.29
C THR A 35 9.60 -14.69 -6.28
N VAL A 36 10.69 -15.06 -5.60
CA VAL A 36 11.93 -14.26 -5.55
C VAL A 36 12.56 -14.03 -6.93
N ASP A 37 12.22 -14.86 -7.91
CA ASP A 37 12.71 -14.73 -9.29
C ASP A 37 12.04 -13.57 -10.05
N ASN A 38 10.85 -13.14 -9.60
CA ASN A 38 10.11 -11.99 -10.17
C ASN A 38 10.49 -10.65 -9.51
N LEU A 39 11.51 -10.62 -8.67
CA LEU A 39 11.90 -9.43 -7.91
C LEU A 39 12.75 -8.47 -8.76
N ASN A 40 12.35 -7.20 -8.84
CA ASN A 40 13.28 -6.14 -9.26
C ASN A 40 14.29 -5.85 -8.13
N LYS A 41 15.54 -6.31 -8.30
CA LYS A 41 16.59 -6.22 -7.27
C LYS A 41 17.03 -4.79 -6.96
N GLU A 42 17.00 -3.89 -7.94
CA GLU A 42 17.35 -2.48 -7.74
C GLU A 42 16.30 -1.78 -6.88
N ALA A 43 15.02 -1.92 -7.26
CA ALA A 43 13.91 -1.39 -6.48
C ALA A 43 13.92 -1.98 -5.06
N TYR A 44 14.10 -3.30 -4.92
CA TYR A 44 14.21 -3.95 -3.63
C TYR A 44 15.30 -3.31 -2.75
N LEU A 45 16.52 -3.20 -3.25
CA LEU A 45 17.64 -2.64 -2.49
C LEU A 45 17.41 -1.17 -2.09
N LEU A 46 16.90 -0.35 -3.01
CA LEU A 46 16.61 1.06 -2.74
C LEU A 46 15.55 1.21 -1.63
N ASN A 47 14.50 0.39 -1.70
CA ASN A 47 13.43 0.39 -0.73
C ASN A 47 13.94 -0.08 0.64
N THR A 48 14.71 -1.18 0.71
CA THR A 48 15.31 -1.65 1.96
C THR A 48 16.20 -0.60 2.62
N LYS A 49 17.04 0.10 1.84
CA LYS A 49 17.86 1.20 2.35
C LYS A 49 17.01 2.36 2.88
N SER A 50 15.92 2.69 2.20
CA SER A 50 15.00 3.75 2.62
C SER A 50 14.27 3.41 3.92
N ILE A 51 13.88 2.14 4.10
CA ILE A 51 13.32 1.63 5.37
C ILE A 51 14.37 1.76 6.47
N ALA A 52 15.57 1.24 6.25
CA ALA A 52 16.65 1.28 7.24
C ALA A 52 16.98 2.72 7.68
N ASN A 53 17.05 3.65 6.73
CA ASN A 53 17.25 5.07 7.02
C ASN A 53 16.10 5.62 7.88
N SER A 54 14.85 5.37 7.47
CA SER A 54 13.66 5.84 8.19
C SER A 54 13.63 5.32 9.63
N VAL A 55 13.91 4.02 9.83
CA VAL A 55 14.00 3.41 11.16
C VAL A 55 15.11 4.05 11.98
N ALA A 56 16.31 4.17 11.44
CA ALA A 56 17.45 4.77 12.15
C ALA A 56 17.19 6.23 12.54
N LYS A 57 16.63 7.03 11.62
CA LYS A 57 16.31 8.43 11.86
C LYS A 57 15.28 8.60 12.98
N TYR A 58 14.19 7.85 12.91
CA TYR A 58 13.08 8.02 13.85
C TYR A 58 13.22 7.23 15.14
N ALA A 59 14.17 6.29 15.23
CA ALA A 59 14.59 5.71 16.50
C ALA A 59 15.27 6.76 17.42
N LEU A 60 15.87 7.80 16.85
CA LEU A 60 16.56 8.85 17.59
C LEU A 60 15.64 10.00 17.98
N SER A 61 14.79 10.48 17.05
CA SER A 61 13.87 11.59 17.33
C SER A 61 12.71 11.62 16.33
N PHE A 62 11.54 11.99 16.83
CA PHE A 62 10.34 12.27 16.03
C PHE A 62 10.11 13.78 15.78
N GLU A 63 11.01 14.65 16.25
CA GLU A 63 10.83 16.11 16.19
C GLU A 63 10.53 16.62 14.77
N SER A 64 11.13 16.00 13.75
CA SER A 64 10.92 16.39 12.35
C SER A 64 9.53 16.06 11.79
N LEU A 65 8.69 15.30 12.51
CA LEU A 65 7.33 14.97 12.08
C LEU A 65 6.32 16.08 12.40
N GLY A 66 6.72 17.08 13.21
CA GLY A 66 5.84 18.14 13.68
C GLY A 66 4.82 17.67 14.72
N PRO A 67 4.10 18.61 15.35
CA PRO A 67 3.05 18.30 16.32
C PRO A 67 1.86 17.64 15.63
N VAL A 68 1.24 16.70 16.33
CA VAL A 68 0.00 16.08 15.88
C VAL A 68 -1.17 17.02 16.13
N ASP A 69 -1.97 17.30 15.09
CA ASP A 69 -3.28 17.93 15.28
C ASP A 69 -4.27 16.92 15.86
N MET A 70 -4.54 17.09 17.15
CA MET A 70 -5.44 16.21 17.91
C MET A 70 -6.90 16.33 17.48
N ASN A 71 -7.33 17.49 16.96
CA ASN A 71 -8.71 17.68 16.48
C ASN A 71 -8.93 16.95 15.15
N GLN A 72 -7.94 17.00 14.24
CA GLN A 72 -7.96 16.20 13.02
C GLN A 72 -7.93 14.69 13.31
N ARG A 73 -7.09 14.24 14.26
CA ARG A 73 -7.07 12.82 14.66
C ARG A 73 -8.40 12.35 15.23
N ARG A 74 -9.04 13.17 16.07
CA ARG A 74 -10.33 12.85 16.68
C ARG A 74 -11.42 12.76 15.62
N TRP A 75 -11.47 13.71 14.71
CA TRP A 75 -12.41 13.68 13.57
C TRP A 75 -12.19 12.46 12.66
N ALA A 76 -10.94 12.08 12.37
CA ALA A 76 -10.64 10.88 11.60
C ALA A 76 -11.08 9.60 12.32
N ALA A 77 -10.86 9.53 13.64
CA ALA A 77 -11.31 8.40 14.47
C ALA A 77 -12.85 8.33 14.55
N ASP A 78 -13.51 9.47 14.75
CA ASP A 78 -14.97 9.56 14.80
C ASP A 78 -15.59 9.20 13.44
N ARG A 79 -15.00 9.66 12.33
CA ARG A 79 -15.41 9.24 10.98
C ARG A 79 -15.19 7.76 10.73
N ALA A 80 -14.05 7.20 11.14
CA ALA A 80 -13.79 5.78 11.01
C ALA A 80 -14.78 4.94 11.85
N GLN A 81 -15.20 5.42 13.03
CA GLN A 81 -16.26 4.79 13.81
C GLN A 81 -17.64 4.93 13.16
N PHE A 82 -17.93 6.09 12.55
CA PHE A 82 -19.17 6.34 11.83
C PHE A 82 -19.29 5.44 10.60
N THR A 83 -18.25 5.36 9.76
CA THR A 83 -18.24 4.47 8.59
C THR A 83 -18.25 2.99 8.97
N LYS A 84 -17.63 2.61 10.10
CA LYS A 84 -17.73 1.26 10.66
C LYS A 84 -19.16 0.93 11.13
N ARG A 85 -19.92 1.91 11.62
CA ARG A 85 -21.33 1.74 11.99
C ARG A 85 -22.24 1.65 10.77
N GLU A 86 -21.99 2.41 9.71
CA GLU A 86 -22.77 2.32 8.47
C GLU A 86 -22.51 1.02 7.69
N GLY A 87 -21.30 0.45 7.79
CA GLY A 87 -20.98 -0.86 7.19
C GLY A 87 -21.45 -2.08 7.99
N ALA A 88 -22.12 -1.92 9.13
CA ALA A 88 -22.48 -3.03 10.02
C ALA A 88 -23.82 -3.71 9.70
N HIS A 89 -24.53 -3.31 8.64
CA HIS A 89 -25.80 -3.92 8.24
C HIS A 89 -25.93 -4.11 6.71
N GLU A 90 -25.28 -5.14 6.18
CA GLU A 90 -25.81 -5.89 5.03
C GLU A 90 -25.19 -7.29 4.99
N HIS A 91 -26.01 -8.32 5.26
CA HIS A 91 -25.71 -9.71 4.92
C HIS A 91 -26.99 -10.33 4.37
N THR A 92 -27.08 -10.44 3.05
CA THR A 92 -28.13 -11.23 2.39
C THR A 92 -27.59 -12.64 2.19
N HIS A 93 -28.19 -13.62 2.88
CA HIS A 93 -27.99 -15.04 2.57
C HIS A 93 -28.98 -15.44 1.47
N SER A 94 -28.62 -15.18 0.22
CA SER A 94 -29.38 -15.65 -0.93
C SER A 94 -28.47 -16.41 -1.90
N GLY A 95 -28.07 -17.60 -1.50
CA GLY A 95 -27.44 -18.61 -2.36
C GLY A 95 -27.91 -20.00 -1.92
N PRO A 96 -28.32 -20.88 -2.86
CA PRO A 96 -28.93 -22.15 -2.50
C PRO A 96 -27.92 -23.07 -1.80
N CYS A 97 -28.38 -23.66 -0.71
CA CYS A 97 -27.69 -24.68 0.06
C CYS A 97 -27.45 -25.96 -0.77
N GLY A 98 -26.29 -26.58 -0.53
CA GLY A 98 -26.09 -28.03 -0.72
C GLY A 98 -25.64 -28.48 -2.10
N GLY A 99 -24.39 -28.90 -2.16
CA GLY A 99 -23.79 -29.80 -3.15
C GLY A 99 -22.56 -30.45 -2.52
#